data_AF-A0A917HGM1-F1
#
_entry.id   AF-A0A917HGM1-F1
#
_cell.length_a   1.000
_cell.length_b   1.000
_cell.length_c   1.000
_cell.angle_alpha   90.00
_cell.angle_beta   90.00
_cell.angle_gamma   90.00
#
_symmetry.space_group_name_H-M   'P 1'
#
loop_
_entity.id
_entity.type
_entity.pdbx_description
1 polymer ?
#
loop_
_entity_poly.entity_id
_entity_poly.type
_entity_poly.pdbx_seq_one_letter_code
_entity_poly.pdbx_strand_id
1 'polypeptide(L)'
;MHLDAVEKLIHGTIEKVILDDEYYNPSNNVNNIEKQLSETKFKLGMEYANNGKKEEALKELDEALFLDTDNFLIRKQRWYIRHPEKFSPIIDIEWQQEQLKKEKAQEALLKDGLACGPEGCVLPGTTIKNENK
;
A
#
# COMPACT_ATOMS: atom_id res chain seq x y z
N MET A 1 -33.71 9.88 26.56
CA MET A 1 -33.40 8.99 25.42
C MET A 1 -31.90 8.91 25.08
N HIS A 2 -31.03 9.81 25.59
CA HIS A 2 -29.57 9.72 25.36
C HIS A 2 -28.77 9.12 26.53
N LEU A 3 -29.23 9.29 27.77
CA LEU A 3 -28.55 8.74 28.96
C LEU A 3 -28.49 7.20 28.94
N ASP A 4 -29.57 6.55 28.52
CA ASP A 4 -29.67 5.09 28.36
C ASP A 4 -28.67 4.55 27.31
N ALA A 5 -28.43 5.30 26.23
CA ALA A 5 -27.43 4.93 25.24
C ALA A 5 -25.99 5.04 25.78
N VAL A 6 -25.72 6.05 26.61
CA VAL A 6 -24.42 6.24 27.28
C VAL A 6 -24.18 5.15 28.33
N GLU A 7 -25.19 4.78 29.09
CA GLU A 7 -25.12 3.69 30.06
C GLU A 7 -24.81 2.35 29.37
N LYS A 8 -25.49 2.05 28.26
CA LYS A 8 -25.21 0.86 27.43
C LYS A 8 -23.79 0.85 26.85
N LEU A 9 -23.21 2.02 26.53
CA LEU A 9 -21.81 2.16 26.11
C LEU A 9 -20.84 1.80 27.24
N ILE A 10 -21.05 2.35 28.43
CA ILE A 10 -20.19 2.12 29.59
C ILE A 10 -20.24 0.65 30.02
N HIS A 11 -21.41 0.03 29.95
CA HIS A 11 -21.62 -1.37 30.32
C HIS A 11 -21.36 -2.36 29.18
N GLY A 12 -20.90 -1.91 28.01
CA GLY A 12 -20.55 -2.78 26.88
C GLY A 12 -21.72 -3.60 26.33
N THR A 13 -22.95 -3.17 26.57
CA THR A 13 -24.20 -3.88 26.20
C THR A 13 -24.70 -3.52 24.80
N ILE A 14 -23.94 -2.74 24.06
CA ILE A 14 -24.21 -2.45 22.65
C ILE A 14 -23.76 -3.63 21.80
N GLU A 15 -24.56 -4.01 20.82
CA GLU A 15 -24.09 -4.88 19.75
C GLU A 15 -22.86 -4.25 19.10
N LYS A 16 -21.72 -4.93 19.25
CA LYS A 16 -20.52 -4.60 18.48
C LYS A 16 -20.85 -4.95 17.03
N VAL A 17 -21.22 -3.96 16.25
CA VAL A 17 -21.31 -4.09 14.79
C VAL A 17 -19.89 -4.35 14.31
N ILE A 18 -19.56 -5.63 14.12
CA ILE A 18 -18.40 -6.03 13.35
C ILE A 18 -18.83 -5.80 11.91
N LEU A 19 -18.35 -4.71 11.34
CA LEU A 19 -18.43 -4.53 9.90
C LEU A 19 -17.49 -5.60 9.33
N ASP A 20 -18.06 -6.67 8.77
CA ASP A 20 -17.34 -7.63 7.95
C ASP A 20 -16.95 -6.93 6.64
N ASP A 21 -16.08 -5.93 6.75
CA ASP A 21 -15.55 -5.19 5.61
C ASP A 21 -14.54 -6.12 4.95
N GLU A 22 -15.04 -7.00 4.08
CA GLU A 22 -14.28 -7.83 3.13
C GLU A 22 -13.28 -6.99 2.28
N TYR A 23 -13.43 -5.67 2.32
CA TYR A 23 -12.66 -4.68 1.57
C TYR A 23 -11.21 -4.50 2.03
N TYR A 24 -10.87 -4.82 3.28
CA TYR A 24 -9.51 -4.58 3.78
C TYR A 24 -9.00 -5.72 4.68
N ASN A 25 -8.45 -6.75 4.03
CA ASN A 25 -7.63 -7.76 4.68
C ASN A 25 -6.17 -7.57 4.21
N PRO A 26 -5.31 -6.88 4.97
CA PRO A 26 -3.89 -6.75 4.61
C PRO A 26 -3.25 -8.13 4.68
N SER A 27 -2.89 -8.67 3.51
CA SER A 27 -2.34 -10.01 3.34
C SER A 27 -0.85 -10.05 3.66
N ASN A 28 -0.17 -8.91 3.61
CA ASN A 28 1.27 -8.83 3.79
C ASN A 28 1.68 -8.84 5.27
N ASN A 29 2.55 -9.79 5.63
CA ASN A 29 3.23 -9.85 6.92
C ASN A 29 4.42 -8.87 6.92
N VAL A 30 4.13 -7.57 7.06
CA VAL A 30 5.15 -6.51 7.13
C VAL A 30 5.78 -6.51 8.52
N ASN A 31 7.12 -6.58 8.60
CA ASN A 31 7.79 -6.48 9.89
C ASN A 31 7.63 -5.06 10.47
N ASN A 32 7.62 -4.93 11.80
CA ASN A 32 7.45 -3.65 12.49
C ASN A 32 8.44 -2.57 11.99
N ILE A 33 9.70 -2.93 11.75
CA ILE A 33 10.71 -1.97 11.24
C ILE A 33 10.37 -1.48 9.83
N GLU A 34 9.94 -2.37 8.94
CA GLU A 34 9.54 -2.01 7.57
C GLU A 34 8.30 -1.12 7.57
N LYS A 35 7.34 -1.41 8.47
CA LYS A 35 6.16 -0.58 8.69
C LYS A 35 6.54 0.83 9.16
N GLN A 36 7.41 0.95 10.18
CA GLN A 36 7.87 2.25 10.67
C GLN A 36 8.64 3.04 9.60
N LEU A 37 9.43 2.35 8.78
CA LEU A 37 10.14 2.96 7.66
C LEU A 37 9.16 3.44 6.57
N SER A 38 8.17 2.63 6.23
CA SER A 38 7.09 2.99 5.30
C SER A 38 6.35 4.25 5.78
N GLU A 39 5.95 4.30 7.05
CA GLU A 39 5.28 5.47 7.65
C GLU A 39 6.17 6.73 7.62
N THR A 40 7.47 6.58 7.85
CA THR A 40 8.43 7.69 7.81
C THR A 40 8.58 8.24 6.40
N LYS A 41 8.72 7.35 5.40
CA LYS A 41 8.79 7.73 3.99
C LYS A 41 7.51 8.36 3.49
N PHE A 42 6.36 7.83 3.93
CA PHE A 42 5.06 8.44 3.65
C PHE A 42 5.01 9.89 4.13
N LYS A 43 5.39 10.16 5.39
CA LYS A 43 5.43 11.52 5.94
C LYS A 43 6.36 12.43 5.13
N LEU A 44 7.56 11.95 4.79
CA LEU A 44 8.52 12.71 3.99
C LEU A 44 7.96 13.03 2.58
N GLY A 45 7.31 12.07 1.94
CA GLY A 45 6.65 12.26 0.65
C GLY A 45 5.54 13.32 0.72
N MET A 46 4.75 13.33 1.80
CA MET A 46 3.74 14.36 2.02
C MET A 46 4.36 15.76 2.23
N GLU A 47 5.48 15.86 2.95
CA GLU A 47 6.20 17.13 3.09
C GLU A 47 6.73 17.64 1.74
N TYR A 48 7.26 16.75 0.89
CA TYR A 48 7.65 17.15 -0.46
C TYR A 48 6.44 17.62 -1.29
N ALA A 49 5.31 16.92 -1.21
CA ALA A 49 4.09 17.30 -1.93
C ALA A 49 3.57 18.68 -1.48
N ASN A 50 3.56 18.94 -0.18
CA ASN A 50 3.17 20.23 0.41
C ASN A 50 4.08 21.38 -0.06
N ASN A 51 5.36 21.08 -0.29
CA ASN A 51 6.33 22.04 -0.83
C ASN A 51 6.31 22.13 -2.37
N GLY A 52 5.35 21.51 -3.04
CA GLY A 52 5.23 21.52 -4.51
C GLY A 52 6.23 20.64 -5.25
N LYS A 53 7.05 19.87 -4.53
CA LYS A 53 8.09 18.97 -5.07
C LYS A 53 7.49 17.62 -5.43
N LYS A 54 6.72 17.60 -6.52
CA LYS A 54 5.90 16.43 -6.90
C LYS A 54 6.73 15.19 -7.20
N GLU A 55 7.87 15.32 -7.86
CA GLU A 55 8.69 14.17 -8.25
C GLU A 55 9.34 13.51 -7.03
N GLU A 56 9.91 14.29 -6.13
CA GLU A 56 10.48 13.82 -4.87
C GLU A 56 9.42 13.20 -3.96
N ALA A 57 8.23 13.79 -3.92
CA ALA A 57 7.09 13.23 -3.20
C ALA A 57 6.71 11.84 -3.72
N LEU A 58 6.56 11.70 -5.05
CA LEU A 58 6.21 10.43 -5.67
C LEU A 58 7.28 9.37 -5.43
N LYS A 59 8.56 9.75 -5.47
CA LYS A 59 9.66 8.84 -5.19
C LYS A 59 9.59 8.27 -3.77
N GLU A 60 9.43 9.10 -2.74
CA GLU A 60 9.33 8.61 -1.36
C GLU A 60 8.06 7.78 -1.14
N LEU A 61 6.95 8.13 -1.80
CA LEU A 61 5.71 7.35 -1.73
C LEU A 61 5.80 6.01 -2.46
N ASP A 62 6.55 5.92 -3.56
CA ASP A 62 6.84 4.65 -4.25
C ASP A 62 7.64 3.72 -3.33
N GLU A 63 8.67 4.24 -2.64
CA GLU A 63 9.46 3.47 -1.67
C GLU A 63 8.63 3.08 -0.44
N ALA A 64 7.75 3.96 0.06
CA ALA A 64 6.84 3.64 1.16
C ALA A 64 5.86 2.52 0.79
N LEU A 65 5.32 2.54 -0.43
CA LEU A 65 4.42 1.50 -0.93
C LEU A 65 5.14 0.17 -1.14
N PHE A 66 6.42 0.19 -1.55
CA PHE A 66 7.20 -1.04 -1.69
C PHE A 66 7.35 -1.77 -0.34
N LEU A 67 7.51 -1.03 0.75
CA LEU A 67 7.63 -1.58 2.11
C LEU A 67 6.29 -2.08 2.68
N ASP A 68 5.19 -1.41 2.32
CA ASP A 68 3.83 -1.75 2.77
C ASP A 68 2.87 -1.75 1.58
N THR A 69 2.94 -2.82 0.77
CA THR A 69 2.22 -2.89 -0.52
C THR A 69 0.70 -2.87 -0.38
N ASP A 70 0.18 -3.32 0.77
CA ASP A 70 -1.26 -3.33 1.03
C ASP A 70 -1.76 -2.00 1.61
N ASN A 71 -0.89 -1.00 1.74
CA ASN A 71 -1.25 0.30 2.25
C ASN A 71 -2.02 1.15 1.23
N PHE A 72 -3.35 1.08 1.32
CA PHE A 72 -4.23 1.80 0.40
C PHE A 72 -4.14 3.33 0.54
N LEU A 73 -3.73 3.84 1.71
CA LEU A 73 -3.53 5.28 1.88
C LEU A 73 -2.39 5.79 1.01
N ILE A 74 -1.25 5.11 1.01
CA ILE A 74 -0.09 5.48 0.20
C ILE A 74 -0.45 5.45 -1.30
N ARG A 75 -1.16 4.41 -1.74
CA ARG A 75 -1.66 4.31 -3.13
C ARG A 75 -2.50 5.53 -3.52
N LYS A 76 -3.49 5.88 -2.70
CA LYS A 76 -4.35 7.04 -2.96
C LYS A 76 -3.58 8.35 -3.01
N GLN A 77 -2.59 8.57 -2.14
CA GLN A 77 -1.79 9.81 -2.19
C GLN A 77 -0.95 9.89 -3.47
N ARG A 78 -0.34 8.78 -3.91
CA ARG A 78 0.36 8.72 -5.20
C ARG A 78 -0.57 9.05 -6.36
N TRP A 79 -1.75 8.45 -6.37
CA TRP A 79 -2.78 8.70 -7.39
C TRP A 79 -3.23 10.16 -7.39
N TYR A 80 -3.46 10.75 -6.22
CA TYR A 80 -3.87 12.15 -6.10
C TYR A 80 -2.81 13.12 -6.63
N ILE A 81 -1.53 12.87 -6.35
CA ILE A 81 -0.44 13.72 -6.85
C ILE A 81 -0.33 13.68 -8.39
N ARG A 82 -0.55 12.50 -8.98
CA ARG A 82 -0.49 12.28 -10.45
C ARG A 82 -1.76 12.75 -11.17
N HIS A 83 -2.93 12.50 -10.58
CA HIS A 83 -4.24 12.68 -11.17
C HIS A 83 -5.21 13.37 -10.19
N PRO A 84 -4.95 14.63 -9.80
CA PRO A 84 -5.82 15.35 -8.85
C PRO A 84 -7.26 15.49 -9.36
N GLU A 85 -7.46 15.50 -10.68
CA GLU A 85 -8.77 15.55 -11.36
C GLU A 85 -9.66 14.34 -11.07
N LYS A 86 -9.07 13.21 -10.64
CA LYS A 86 -9.81 12.00 -10.28
C LYS A 86 -10.39 12.02 -8.86
N PHE A 87 -10.05 13.04 -8.09
CA PHE A 87 -10.44 13.18 -6.69
C PHE A 87 -11.30 14.41 -6.40
N SER A 88 -11.51 15.29 -7.38
CA SER A 88 -12.27 16.52 -7.22
C SER A 88 -13.01 16.88 -8.52
N PRO A 89 -14.28 17.34 -8.46
CA PRO A 89 -15.08 17.62 -7.27
C PRO A 89 -15.72 16.38 -6.63
N ILE A 90 -15.86 15.29 -7.40
CA ILE A 90 -16.38 14.00 -6.94
C ILE A 90 -15.30 12.96 -7.24
N ILE A 91 -15.07 12.06 -6.29
CA ILE A 91 -14.08 11.00 -6.44
C ILE A 91 -14.55 9.98 -7.49
N ASP A 92 -13.70 9.68 -8.46
CA ASP A 92 -13.92 8.66 -9.48
C ASP A 92 -13.59 7.27 -8.92
N ILE A 93 -14.59 6.62 -8.32
CA ILE A 93 -14.45 5.32 -7.64
C ILE A 93 -14.17 4.21 -8.65
N GLU A 94 -14.78 4.25 -9.83
CA GLU A 94 -14.58 3.24 -10.87
C GLU A 94 -13.13 3.23 -11.34
N TRP A 95 -12.56 4.42 -11.59
CA TRP A 95 -11.15 4.56 -11.94
C TRP A 95 -10.22 4.04 -10.84
N GLN A 96 -10.53 4.28 -9.55
CA GLN A 96 -9.70 3.76 -8.45
C GLN A 96 -9.67 2.22 -8.43
N GLN A 97 -10.80 1.57 -8.67
CA GLN A 97 -10.87 0.11 -8.74
C GLN A 97 -10.07 -0.44 -9.93
N GLU A 98 -10.18 0.20 -11.09
CA GLU A 98 -9.39 -0.18 -12.27
C GLU A 98 -7.89 0.00 -12.03
N GLN A 99 -7.47 1.11 -11.42
CA GLN A 99 -6.06 1.36 -11.10
C GLN A 99 -5.53 0.35 -10.09
N LEU A 100 -6.28 0.08 -9.02
CA LEU A 100 -5.88 -0.92 -8.03
C LEU A 100 -5.69 -2.30 -8.66
N LYS A 101 -6.61 -2.71 -9.55
CA LYS A 101 -6.53 -3.99 -10.25
C LYS A 101 -5.30 -4.06 -11.15
N LYS A 102 -4.97 -2.97 -11.87
CA LYS A 102 -3.76 -2.88 -12.71
C LYS A 102 -2.49 -3.00 -11.88
N GLU A 103 -2.37 -2.21 -10.81
CA GLU A 103 -1.19 -2.24 -9.92
C GLU A 103 -1.04 -3.62 -9.25
N LYS A 104 -2.12 -4.20 -8.72
CA LYS A 104 -2.08 -5.54 -8.11
C LYS A 104 -1.73 -6.64 -9.11
N ALA A 105 -2.23 -6.57 -10.35
CA ALA A 105 -1.86 -7.52 -11.40
C ALA A 105 -0.37 -7.41 -11.77
N GLN A 106 0.16 -6.18 -11.85
CA GLN A 106 1.58 -5.93 -12.08
C GLN A 106 2.45 -6.45 -10.93
N GLU A 107 2.04 -6.20 -9.68
CA GLU A 107 2.71 -6.73 -8.49
C GLU A 107 2.68 -8.25 -8.44
N ALA A 108 1.56 -8.88 -8.80
CA ALA A 108 1.45 -10.33 -8.90
C ALA A 108 2.42 -10.90 -9.95
N LEU A 109 2.52 -10.27 -11.13
CA LEU A 109 3.47 -10.67 -12.17
C LEU A 109 4.92 -10.53 -11.70
N LEU A 110 5.25 -9.45 -11.00
CA LEU A 110 6.59 -9.22 -10.43
C LEU A 110 6.92 -10.24 -9.33
N LYS A 111 5.95 -10.57 -8.47
CA LYS A 111 6.10 -11.63 -7.44
C LYS A 111 6.28 -13.00 -8.07
N ASP A 112 5.53 -13.32 -9.12
CA ASP A 112 5.66 -14.58 -9.88
C ASP A 112 7.02 -14.67 -10.59
N GLY A 113 7.51 -13.57 -11.16
CA GLY A 113 8.86 -13.50 -11.73
C GLY A 113 10.01 -13.55 -10.70
N LEU A 114 9.70 -13.29 -9.42
CA LEU A 114 10.65 -13.44 -8.30
C LEU A 114 10.59 -14.83 -7.66
N ALA A 115 9.65 -15.68 -8.07
CA ALA A 115 9.62 -17.10 -7.71
C ALA A 115 10.72 -17.82 -8.51
N CYS A 116 11.94 -17.73 -7.99
CA CYS A 116 13.04 -18.62 -8.31
C CYS A 116 12.54 -20.07 -8.40
N GLY A 117 12.52 -20.65 -9.61
CA GLY A 117 12.33 -22.09 -9.78
C GLY A 117 13.46 -22.89 -9.11
N PRO A 118 13.39 -24.23 -9.08
CA PRO A 118 14.43 -25.07 -8.47
C PRO A 118 15.84 -24.87 -9.08
N GLU A 119 15.92 -24.23 -10.25
CA GLU A 119 17.15 -23.96 -11.00
C GLU A 119 17.89 -22.66 -10.60
N GLY A 120 17.43 -21.93 -9.57
CA GLY A 120 18.16 -20.76 -9.07
C GLY A 120 17.93 -19.48 -9.90
N CYS A 121 17.85 -18.32 -9.24
CA CYS A 121 17.78 -17.04 -9.91
C CYS A 121 19.14 -16.70 -10.54
N VAL A 122 19.17 -16.49 -11.85
CA VAL A 122 20.31 -15.84 -12.50
C VAL A 122 20.21 -14.35 -12.22
N LEU A 123 21.00 -13.85 -11.27
CA LEU A 123 21.15 -12.42 -11.05
C LEU A 123 21.86 -11.81 -12.26
N PRO A 124 21.39 -10.68 -12.82
CA PRO A 124 22.12 -9.97 -13.86
C PRO A 124 23.47 -9.49 -13.28
N GLY A 125 24.55 -10.18 -13.67
CA GLY A 125 25.91 -9.93 -13.18
C GLY A 125 26.66 -11.18 -12.70
N THR A 126 26.00 -12.32 -12.49
CA THR A 126 26.70 -13.57 -12.15
C THR A 126 27.04 -14.35 -13.42
N THR A 127 28.25 -14.20 -13.93
CA THR A 127 28.83 -15.22 -14.83
C THR A 127 29.04 -16.48 -14.01
N ILE A 128 28.24 -17.53 -14.25
CA ILE A 128 28.53 -18.86 -13.75
C ILE A 128 29.82 -19.30 -14.45
N LYS A 129 30.97 -19.10 -13.79
CA LYS A 129 32.20 -19.78 -14.16
C LYS A 129 32.01 -21.23 -13.75
N ASN A 130 31.74 -22.08 -14.74
CA ASN A 130 31.85 -23.52 -14.56
C ASN A 130 33.33 -23.87 -14.35
N GLU A 131 33.81 -23.73 -13.12
CA GLU A 131 35.04 -24.38 -12.68
C GLU A 131 34.66 -25.76 -12.13
N ASN A 132 35.01 -26.79 -12.89
CA ASN A 132 35.82 -27.93 -12.44
C ASN A 132 35.43 -29.25 -13.12
N LYS A 133 36.41 -29.71 -13.91
CA LYS A 133 37.02 -31.04 -13.93
C LYS A 133 36.64 -31.97 -15.08
#